data_AF-N9R7R8-F1
#
_entry.id   AF-N9R7R8-F1
#
_cell.length_a   1.000
_cell.length_b   1.000
_cell.length_c   1.000
_cell.angle_alpha   90.00
_cell.angle_beta   90.00
_cell.angle_gamma   90.00
#
_symmetry.space_group_name_H-M   'P 1'
#
loop_
_entity.id
_entity.type
_entity.pdbx_description
1 polymer ?
#
loop_
_entity_poly.entity_id
_entity_poly.type
_entity_poly.pdbx_seq_one_letter_code
_entity_poly.pdbx_strand_id
1 'polypeptide(L)'
;MCLVYQVKTSCFFSTHQSKEKRFLDQKDYKNKPLFDRAVKKYGELNKNEMFGFEPALILGGAVKLENIRKLPIISHLQFLASLDTPRMMLDIGKFVDEQGLGKDE
;
A
#
# COMPACT_ATOMS: atom_id res chain seq x y z
N MET A 1 11.02 8.03 6.92
CA MET A 1 9.66 7.99 7.49
C MET A 1 8.76 7.22 6.54
N CYS A 2 8.81 5.90 6.66
CA CYS A 2 7.87 5.01 6.00
C CYS A 2 6.68 4.89 6.97
N LEU A 3 5.71 5.78 6.83
CA LEU A 3 4.43 5.57 7.52
C LEU A 3 3.71 4.49 6.73
N VAL A 4 3.93 3.25 7.17
CA VAL A 4 3.27 2.05 6.67
C VAL A 4 1.81 2.10 7.11
N TYR A 5 0.97 2.78 6.33
CA TYR A 5 -0.48 2.65 6.42
C TYR A 5 -0.89 1.30 5.81
N GLN A 6 -0.69 0.23 6.57
CA GLN A 6 -1.31 -1.07 6.31
C GLN A 6 -2.51 -1.23 7.25
N VAL A 7 -3.55 -0.42 7.03
CA VAL A 7 -4.90 -0.87 7.34
C VAL A 7 -5.14 -2.07 6.43
N LYS A 8 -5.81 -3.11 6.92
CA LYS A 8 -6.07 -4.40 6.26
C LYS A 8 -6.97 -4.31 5.01
N THR A 9 -6.89 -3.19 4.31
CA THR A 9 -7.57 -2.79 3.09
C THR A 9 -6.58 -2.01 2.22
N SER A 10 -5.53 -2.71 1.77
CA SER A 10 -4.85 -2.52 0.48
C SER A 10 -4.51 -1.05 0.13
N CYS A 11 -3.41 -0.56 0.68
CA CYS A 11 -2.74 0.64 0.19
C CYS A 11 -1.54 0.26 -0.68
N PHE A 12 -1.53 0.84 -1.88
CA PHE A 12 -0.68 0.46 -2.98
C PHE A 12 0.16 1.68 -3.37
N PHE A 13 1.28 1.86 -2.68
CA PHE A 13 2.19 2.97 -2.91
C PHE A 13 3.60 2.44 -3.14
N SER A 14 4.11 2.64 -4.36
CA SER A 14 5.54 2.56 -4.61
C SER A 14 6.06 3.99 -4.69
N THR A 15 6.45 4.58 -3.56
CA THR A 15 7.46 5.64 -3.60
C THR A 15 8.83 4.98 -3.66
N HIS A 16 9.69 5.51 -4.53
CA HIS A 16 11.02 4.99 -4.83
C HIS A 16 11.79 4.57 -3.56
N GLN A 17 12.39 3.37 -3.63
CA GLN A 17 13.55 2.92 -2.84
C GLN A 17 13.29 1.83 -1.78
N SER A 18 13.09 0.58 -2.23
CA SER A 18 13.63 -0.63 -1.56
C SER A 18 13.61 -1.82 -2.52
N LYS A 19 14.52 -2.78 -2.34
CA LYS A 19 14.68 -4.01 -3.16
C LYS A 19 13.49 -5.00 -3.01
N GLU A 20 12.44 -4.61 -2.30
CA GLU A 20 11.30 -5.42 -1.84
C GLU A 20 10.01 -5.17 -2.67
N LYS A 21 10.13 -4.65 -3.91
CA LYS A 21 8.99 -4.26 -4.78
C LYS A 21 7.85 -5.28 -4.86
N ARG A 22 8.15 -6.58 -4.75
CA ARG A 22 7.16 -7.66 -4.90
C ARG A 22 6.21 -7.81 -3.70
N PHE A 23 6.64 -7.45 -2.49
CA PHE A 23 5.82 -7.62 -1.29
C PHE A 23 4.79 -6.50 -1.09
N LEU A 24 4.98 -5.36 -1.77
CA LEU A 24 4.10 -4.20 -1.68
C LEU A 24 3.04 -4.14 -2.78
N ASP A 25 3.14 -4.98 -3.82
CA ASP A 25 2.18 -4.99 -4.93
C ASP A 25 0.93 -5.77 -4.55
N GLN A 26 -0.23 -5.15 -4.80
CA GLN A 26 -1.53 -5.79 -4.62
C GLN A 26 -1.87 -6.64 -5.84
N LYS A 27 -2.40 -7.84 -5.59
CA LYS A 27 -2.84 -8.74 -6.65
C LYS A 27 -4.34 -8.63 -6.85
N ASP A 28 -4.77 -8.69 -8.09
CA ASP A 28 -6.20 -8.84 -8.40
C ASP A 28 -6.72 -10.26 -8.09
N TYR A 29 -8.01 -10.48 -8.31
CA TYR A 29 -8.66 -11.78 -8.17
C TYR A 29 -8.07 -12.90 -9.04
N LYS A 30 -7.24 -12.58 -10.04
CA LYS A 30 -6.51 -13.54 -10.88
C LYS A 30 -5.07 -13.73 -10.41
N ASN A 31 -4.73 -13.29 -9.19
CA ASN A 31 -3.38 -13.28 -8.63
C ASN A 31 -2.36 -12.50 -9.47
N LYS A 32 -2.81 -11.55 -10.30
CA LYS A 32 -1.91 -10.74 -11.14
C LYS A 32 -1.54 -9.43 -10.43
N PRO A 33 -0.24 -9.05 -10.41
CA PRO A 33 0.21 -7.77 -9.85
C PRO A 33 -0.48 -6.59 -10.52
N LEU A 34 -0.77 -5.54 -9.76
CA LEU A 34 -1.51 -4.38 -10.26
C LEU A 34 -0.58 -3.23 -10.67
N PHE A 35 0.65 -3.16 -10.16
CA PHE A 35 1.51 -2.00 -10.37
C PHE A 35 1.85 -1.69 -11.81
N ASP A 36 2.54 -2.62 -12.46
CA ASP A 36 2.99 -2.37 -13.82
C ASP A 36 1.80 -2.17 -14.78
N ARG A 37 0.65 -2.79 -14.47
CA ARG A 37 -0.59 -2.60 -15.23
C ARG A 37 -1.23 -1.23 -15.00
N ALA A 38 -1.19 -0.71 -13.77
CA ALA A 38 -1.66 0.63 -13.45
C ALA A 38 -0.77 1.70 -14.11
N VAL A 39 0.56 1.55 -14.03
CA VAL A 39 1.52 2.43 -14.72
C VAL A 39 1.30 2.39 -16.23
N LYS A 40 1.12 1.20 -16.82
CA LYS A 40 0.85 1.08 -18.26
C LYS A 40 -0.46 1.78 -18.69
N LYS A 41 -1.49 1.77 -17.83
CA LYS A 41 -2.81 2.33 -18.14
C LYS A 41 -2.90 3.84 -17.88
N TYR A 42 -2.28 4.33 -16.80
CA TYR A 42 -2.46 5.68 -16.28
C TYR A 42 -1.18 6.54 -16.33
N GLY A 43 -0.05 5.96 -16.77
CA GLY A 43 1.27 6.58 -16.78
C GLY A 43 1.97 6.57 -15.43
N GLU A 44 3.22 7.00 -15.41
CA GLU A 44 4.03 7.10 -14.18
C GLU A 44 3.47 8.13 -13.20
N LEU A 45 3.60 7.88 -11.90
CA LEU A 45 3.14 8.78 -10.85
C LEU A 45 4.07 9.99 -10.71
N ASN A 46 3.49 11.17 -10.51
CA ASN A 46 4.24 12.33 -10.04
C ASN A 46 4.57 12.21 -8.53
N LYS A 47 5.50 13.05 -8.04
CA LYS A 47 5.96 13.01 -6.63
C LYS A 47 4.84 13.13 -5.58
N ASN A 48 3.74 13.79 -5.94
CA ASN A 48 2.59 14.05 -5.07
C ASN A 48 1.36 13.23 -5.45
N GLU A 49 1.54 12.18 -6.25
CA GLU A 49 0.47 11.30 -6.71
C GLU A 49 0.64 9.86 -6.20
N MET A 50 -0.49 9.16 -6.16
CA MET A 50 -0.57 7.74 -5.83
C MET A 50 -1.58 7.02 -6.71
N PHE A 51 -1.48 5.69 -6.70
CA PHE A 51 -2.56 4.83 -7.14
C PHE A 51 -3.43 4.44 -5.95
N GLY A 52 -4.71 4.81 -5.98
CA GLY A 52 -5.70 4.41 -4.99
C GLY A 52 -6.90 3.74 -5.63
N PHE A 53 -7.74 3.11 -4.80
CA PHE A 53 -8.98 2.48 -5.25
C PHE A 53 -10.16 3.44 -5.09
N GLU A 54 -10.98 3.54 -6.12
CA GLU A 54 -12.24 4.26 -6.12
C GLU A 54 -13.36 3.32 -6.63
N PRO A 55 -14.37 3.00 -5.80
CA PRO A 55 -14.53 3.40 -4.40
C PRO A 55 -13.43 2.82 -3.49
N ALA A 56 -13.19 3.48 -2.36
CA ALA A 56 -12.24 3.00 -1.36
C ALA A 56 -12.65 1.61 -0.88
N LEU A 57 -11.68 0.75 -0.58
CA LEU A 57 -11.97 -0.65 -0.24
C LEU A 57 -12.75 -0.79 1.06
N ILE A 58 -12.53 0.12 2.02
CA ILE A 58 -13.33 0.19 3.25
C ILE A 58 -14.82 0.50 2.98
N LEU A 59 -15.11 1.13 1.84
CA LEU A 59 -16.48 1.44 1.37
C LEU A 59 -17.03 0.33 0.45
N GLY A 60 -16.45 -0.86 0.46
CA GLY A 60 -16.87 -1.99 -0.39
C GLY A 60 -16.24 -1.99 -1.79
N GLY A 61 -15.19 -1.19 -2.02
CA GLY A 61 -14.41 -1.26 -3.24
C GLY A 61 -13.75 -2.63 -3.47
N ALA A 62 -13.56 -2.97 -4.74
CA ALA A 62 -12.90 -4.21 -5.15
C ALA A 62 -11.46 -3.96 -5.64
N VAL A 63 -10.57 -4.92 -5.36
CA VAL A 63 -9.19 -4.92 -5.84
C VAL A 63 -9.14 -5.30 -7.32
N LYS A 64 -9.47 -4.32 -8.18
CA LYS A 64 -9.51 -4.43 -9.64
C LYS A 64 -8.76 -3.28 -10.28
N LEU A 65 -8.07 -3.54 -11.39
CA LEU A 65 -7.38 -2.51 -12.17
C LEU A 65 -8.32 -1.38 -12.63
N GLU A 66 -9.59 -1.71 -12.87
CA GLU A 66 -10.62 -0.74 -13.27
C GLU A 66 -10.97 0.26 -12.18
N ASN A 67 -10.76 -0.10 -10.91
CA ASN A 67 -11.03 0.76 -9.75
C ASN A 67 -9.80 1.58 -9.36
N ILE A 68 -8.65 1.37 -10.01
CA ILE A 68 -7.44 2.16 -9.73
C ILE A 68 -7.56 3.55 -10.35
N ARG A 69 -7.20 4.57 -9.58
CA ARG A 69 -7.15 5.96 -9.99
C ARG A 69 -5.83 6.59 -9.56
N LYS A 70 -5.35 7.54 -10.36
CA LYS A 70 -4.29 8.46 -9.94
C LYS A 70 -4.90 9.54 -9.05
N LEU A 71 -4.38 9.68 -7.84
CA LEU A 71 -4.95 10.55 -6.82
C LEU A 71 -3.85 11.36 -6.12
N PRO A 72 -4.13 12.60 -5.68
CA PRO A 72 -3.21 13.36 -4.84
C PRO A 72 -3.03 12.68 -3.48
N ILE A 73 -1.77 12.45 -3.08
CA ILE A 73 -1.44 11.68 -1.87
C ILE A 73 -2.11 12.25 -0.62
N ILE A 74 -1.94 13.56 -0.39
CA ILE A 74 -2.37 14.21 0.85
C ILE A 74 -3.90 14.15 0.99
N SER A 75 -4.62 14.57 -0.04
CA SER A 75 -6.09 14.60 -0.03
C SER A 75 -6.69 13.21 0.14
N HIS A 76 -6.13 12.20 -0.54
CA HIS A 76 -6.66 10.84 -0.45
C HIS A 76 -6.37 10.20 0.91
N LEU A 77 -5.17 10.42 1.48
CA LEU A 77 -4.86 9.92 2.82
C LEU A 77 -5.70 10.59 3.91
N GLN A 78 -5.98 11.89 3.79
CA GLN A 78 -6.90 12.60 4.70
C GLN A 78 -8.31 12.02 4.64
N PHE A 79 -8.80 11.71 3.44
CA PHE A 79 -10.10 11.04 3.26
C PHE A 79 -10.10 9.64 3.88
N LEU A 80 -9.07 8.83 3.65
CA LEU A 80 -9.00 7.49 4.26
C LEU A 80 -8.92 7.55 5.80
N ALA A 81 -8.18 8.51 6.34
CA ALA A 81 -8.06 8.73 7.79
C ALA A 81 -9.36 9.25 8.43
N SER A 82 -10.26 9.88 7.67
CA SER A 82 -11.58 10.24 8.18
C SER A 82 -12.56 9.06 8.18
N LEU A 83 -12.30 8.02 7.38
CA LEU A 83 -13.12 6.81 7.32
C LEU A 83 -12.73 5.76 8.36
N ASP A 84 -11.45 5.68 8.74
CA ASP A 84 -10.96 4.71 9.73
C ASP A 84 -9.79 5.26 10.53
N THR A 85 -9.63 4.74 11.75
CA THR A 85 -8.51 5.11 12.62
C THR A 85 -7.24 4.38 12.17
N PRO A 86 -6.16 5.10 11.83
CA PRO A 86 -4.91 4.46 11.44
C PRO A 86 -4.33 3.68 12.61
N ARG A 87 -3.87 2.46 12.32
CA ARG A 87 -3.24 1.58 13.31
C ARG A 87 -1.75 1.47 13.01
N MET A 88 -0.92 1.63 14.04
CA MET A 88 0.50 1.32 13.94
C MET A 88 0.68 -0.20 13.93
N MET A 89 1.38 -0.70 12.93
CA MET A 89 1.78 -2.11 12.89
C MET A 89 3.12 -2.25 13.59
N LEU A 90 3.21 -3.25 14.47
CA LEU A 90 4.46 -3.58 15.14
C LEU A 90 5.37 -4.31 14.15
N ASP A 91 6.61 -3.83 14.03
CA ASP A 91 7.64 -4.49 13.21
C ASP A 91 8.17 -5.69 13.98
N ILE A 92 7.56 -6.86 13.75
CA ILE A 92 7.92 -8.10 14.43
C ILE A 92 9.41 -8.41 14.28
N GLY A 93 10.05 -8.06 13.15
CA GLY A 93 11.48 -8.25 12.93
C GLY A 93 12.33 -7.51 13.97
N LYS A 94 12.01 -6.25 14.25
CA LYS A 94 12.67 -5.50 15.32
C LYS A 94 12.39 -6.05 16.71
N PHE A 95 11.17 -6.54 16.96
CA PHE A 95 10.84 -7.15 18.24
C PHE A 95 11.63 -8.43 18.51
N VAL A 96 11.84 -9.29 17.49
CA VAL A 96 12.65 -10.51 17.66
C VAL A 96 14.14 -10.20 17.83
N ASP A 97 14.65 -9.17 17.14
CA ASP A 97 16.04 -8.71 17.30
C ASP A 97 16.28 -8.13 18.71
N GLU A 98 15.34 -7.34 19.24
CA GLU A 98 15.41 -6.74 20.59
C GLU A 98 15.25 -7.78 21.71
N GLN A 99 14.48 -8.85 21.51
CA GLN A 99 14.33 -9.93 22.50
C GLN A 99 15.45 -10.97 22.44
N GLY A 100 16.42 -10.83 21.54
CA GLY A 100 17.59 -11.72 21.47
C GLY A 100 17.26 -13.18 21.09
N LEU A 101 16.06 -13.43 20.55
CA LEU A 101 15.53 -14.77 20.25
C LEU A 101 16.07 -15.38 18.95
N GLY A 102 17.09 -14.77 18.33
CA GLY A 102 17.66 -15.16 17.05
C GLY A 102 19.16 -15.51 17.09
N LYS A 103 19.72 -15.79 18.27
CA LYS A 103 21.13 -16.20 18.41
C LYS A 103 21.26 -17.67 18.85
N ASP A 104 20.70 -18.58 18.09
CA ASP A 104 21.13 -19.97 18.11
C ASP A 104 21.51 -20.37 16.66
N GLU A 105 22.70 -20.94 16.54
CA GLU A 105 23.61 -21.18 15.39
C GLU A 105 23.00 -21.71 14.07
#